data_AF-A0A4R2A2E1-F1
#
_entry.id   AF-A0A4R2A2E1-F1
#
_cell.length_a   1.000
_cell.length_b   1.000
_cell.length_c   1.000
_cell.angle_alpha   90.00
_cell.angle_beta   90.00
_cell.angle_gamma   90.00
#
_symmetry.space_group_name_H-M   'P 1'
#
loop_
_entity.id
_entity.type
_entity.pdbx_description
1 polymer ?
#
loop_
_entity_poly.entity_id
_entity_poly.type
_entity_poly.pdbx_seq_one_letter_code
_entity_poly.pdbx_strand_id
1 'polypeptide(L)'
;MPENKVTFGLDKVHIAFYDADSLTPPTWEAPTPMPGAVRWTPEAQGETSTFYADNGAYFVVSANNGYTGELEMALIPDAILARMLGWEIDNNGMLVEVTNGIPEKFALLGQIQGDQKNRRFVYYDCQASRPAKERTTKGESVEVATDVLNLTISPIELDGKTVVKGDIELSATNATAYNGFFTNVLTPTFGG
;
A
#
# COMPACT_ATOMS: atom_id res chain seq x y z
N MET A 1 -12.40 -4.03 26.78
CA MET A 1 -13.23 -3.62 25.62
C MET A 1 -13.37 -4.82 24.73
N PRO A 2 -14.50 -5.03 24.05
CA PRO A 2 -14.67 -6.25 23.27
C PRO A 2 -13.83 -6.16 21.98
N GLU A 3 -13.30 -7.31 21.57
CA GLU A 3 -12.45 -7.45 20.38
C GLU A 3 -13.31 -7.68 19.14
N ASN A 4 -12.78 -7.29 17.98
CA ASN A 4 -13.42 -7.57 16.70
C ASN A 4 -13.51 -9.09 16.47
N LYS A 5 -14.65 -9.56 16.01
CA LYS A 5 -14.85 -10.95 15.55
C LYS A 5 -14.69 -11.08 14.04
N VAL A 6 -15.00 -10.03 13.31
CA VAL A 6 -14.97 -10.02 11.84
C VAL A 6 -14.44 -8.68 11.32
N THR A 7 -13.92 -8.71 10.10
CA THR A 7 -13.52 -7.50 9.36
C THR A 7 -14.19 -7.50 7.98
N PHE A 8 -14.56 -6.33 7.49
CA PHE A 8 -15.26 -6.13 6.22
C PHE A 8 -15.09 -4.68 5.77
N GLY A 9 -15.52 -4.36 4.54
CA GLY A 9 -15.60 -2.97 4.06
C GLY A 9 -14.27 -2.23 4.02
N LEU A 10 -13.52 -2.41 2.92
CA LEU A 10 -12.39 -1.54 2.61
C LEU A 10 -12.91 -0.10 2.39
N ASP A 11 -12.28 0.86 3.05
CA ASP A 11 -12.64 2.27 3.02
C ASP A 11 -11.40 3.16 3.20
N LYS A 12 -11.49 4.43 2.82
CA LYS A 12 -10.48 5.47 3.03
C LYS A 12 -9.09 5.08 2.56
N VAL A 13 -8.99 4.54 1.35
CA VAL A 13 -7.68 4.35 0.71
C VAL A 13 -7.04 5.72 0.47
N HIS A 14 -5.81 5.86 0.95
CA HIS A 14 -4.96 7.03 0.73
C HIS A 14 -3.60 6.56 0.27
N ILE A 15 -2.90 7.45 -0.42
CA ILE A 15 -1.51 7.26 -0.81
C ILE A 15 -0.67 8.41 -0.30
N ALA A 16 0.60 8.17 -0.03
CA ALA A 16 1.54 9.22 0.33
C ALA A 16 2.84 8.96 -0.40
N PHE A 17 3.25 9.84 -1.31
CA PHE A 17 4.52 9.66 -2.04
C PHE A 17 5.71 9.91 -1.11
N TYR A 18 6.85 9.37 -1.47
CA TYR A 18 8.10 9.66 -0.78
C TYR A 18 8.41 11.15 -0.90
N ASP A 19 8.81 11.74 0.21
CA ASP A 19 9.30 13.11 0.24
C ASP A 19 10.68 13.17 -0.43
N ALA A 20 10.80 14.00 -1.47
CA ALA A 20 12.04 14.16 -2.23
C ALA A 20 13.19 14.74 -1.40
N ASP A 21 12.89 15.45 -0.31
CA ASP A 21 13.88 16.14 0.52
C ASP A 21 14.44 15.26 1.66
N SER A 22 13.98 14.01 1.81
CA SER A 22 14.36 13.14 2.91
C SER A 22 15.45 12.13 2.53
N LEU A 23 16.60 12.24 3.20
CA LEU A 23 17.82 11.51 2.84
C LEU A 23 17.96 10.12 3.49
N THR A 24 17.42 9.86 4.69
CA THR A 24 17.32 8.51 5.35
C THR A 24 16.89 8.62 6.84
N PRO A 25 15.88 7.85 7.31
CA PRO A 25 14.94 7.02 6.55
C PRO A 25 13.98 7.91 5.73
N PRO A 26 13.44 7.42 4.60
CA PRO A 26 12.55 8.22 3.77
C PRO A 26 11.30 8.61 4.57
N THR A 27 10.88 9.85 4.40
CA THR A 27 9.60 10.36 4.90
C THR A 27 8.60 10.38 3.75
N TRP A 28 7.33 10.61 4.08
CA TRP A 28 6.25 10.68 3.11
C TRP A 28 5.59 12.04 3.15
N GLU A 29 5.08 12.46 2.00
CA GLU A 29 4.16 13.58 1.88
C GLU A 29 2.86 13.34 2.68
N ALA A 30 2.03 14.37 2.80
CA ALA A 30 0.71 14.24 3.40
C ALA A 30 -0.14 13.21 2.61
N PRO A 31 -0.81 12.25 3.28
CA PRO A 31 -1.67 11.28 2.61
C PRO A 31 -2.76 11.96 1.78
N THR A 32 -2.82 11.62 0.50
CA THR A 32 -3.83 12.07 -0.45
C THR A 32 -4.91 10.99 -0.59
N PRO A 33 -6.21 11.34 -0.40
CA PRO A 33 -7.30 10.39 -0.55
C PRO A 33 -7.43 9.90 -1.99
N MET A 34 -7.64 8.59 -2.15
CA MET A 34 -7.92 7.95 -3.43
C MET A 34 -9.28 7.23 -3.34
N PRO A 35 -10.40 7.94 -3.62
CA PRO A 35 -11.74 7.38 -3.47
C PRO A 35 -12.04 6.31 -4.54
N GLY A 36 -13.03 5.45 -4.24
CA GLY A 36 -13.47 4.40 -5.17
C GLY A 36 -12.77 3.05 -4.99
N ALA A 37 -12.27 2.74 -3.79
CA ALA A 37 -11.67 1.44 -3.52
C ALA A 37 -12.69 0.30 -3.61
N VAL A 38 -12.35 -0.75 -4.35
CA VAL A 38 -13.19 -1.94 -4.54
C VAL A 38 -12.62 -3.12 -3.76
N ARG A 39 -11.31 -3.36 -3.89
CA ARG A 39 -10.64 -4.51 -3.28
C ARG A 39 -9.15 -4.24 -3.06
N TRP A 40 -8.60 -4.78 -1.98
CA TRP A 40 -7.17 -4.85 -1.73
C TRP A 40 -6.79 -6.30 -1.42
N THR A 41 -5.84 -6.86 -2.18
CA THR A 41 -5.44 -8.27 -2.07
C THR A 41 -3.92 -8.38 -1.91
N PRO A 42 -3.39 -8.24 -0.69
CA PRO A 42 -1.97 -8.41 -0.42
C PRO A 42 -1.58 -9.89 -0.28
N GLU A 43 -0.49 -10.28 -0.92
CA GLU A 43 0.08 -11.62 -0.89
C GLU A 43 1.51 -11.58 -0.35
N ALA A 44 1.78 -12.31 0.72
CA ALA A 44 3.09 -12.29 1.37
C ALA A 44 4.14 -12.95 0.48
N GLN A 45 5.27 -12.27 0.31
CA GLN A 45 6.43 -12.79 -0.40
C GLN A 45 7.51 -13.15 0.59
N GLY A 46 7.97 -14.40 0.55
CA GLY A 46 9.03 -14.86 1.42
C GLY A 46 9.75 -16.04 0.81
N GLU A 47 11.03 -16.14 1.12
CA GLU A 47 11.87 -17.25 0.69
C GLU A 47 12.33 -18.02 1.93
N THR A 48 12.36 -19.34 1.85
CA THR A 48 12.93 -20.18 2.91
C THR A 48 14.12 -20.93 2.34
N SER A 49 15.30 -20.67 2.87
CA SER A 49 16.52 -21.40 2.52
C SER A 49 16.78 -22.46 3.59
N THR A 50 16.82 -23.72 3.16
CA THR A 50 17.13 -24.85 4.02
C THR A 50 18.49 -25.41 3.64
N PHE A 51 19.42 -25.38 4.59
CA PHE A 51 20.70 -26.06 4.51
C PHE A 51 20.57 -27.46 5.11
N TYR A 52 20.97 -28.48 4.35
CA TYR A 52 20.89 -29.88 4.74
C TYR A 52 22.27 -30.42 5.15
N ALA A 53 22.32 -31.13 6.28
CA ALA A 53 23.49 -31.87 6.74
C ALA A 53 23.04 -33.15 7.48
N ASP A 54 23.90 -34.17 7.53
CA ASP A 54 23.60 -35.47 8.16
C ASP A 54 22.25 -36.10 7.74
N ASN A 55 21.93 -36.00 6.44
CA ASN A 55 20.67 -36.47 5.84
C ASN A 55 19.39 -35.82 6.41
N GLY A 56 19.50 -34.62 7.00
CA GLY A 56 18.36 -33.85 7.51
C GLY A 56 18.48 -32.34 7.25
N ALA A 57 17.36 -31.61 7.41
CA ALA A 57 17.39 -30.15 7.43
C ALA A 57 18.16 -29.70 8.68
N TYR A 58 19.33 -29.10 8.49
CA TYR A 58 20.24 -28.73 9.58
C TYR A 58 20.08 -27.27 9.98
N PHE A 59 19.76 -26.40 9.02
CA PHE A 59 19.49 -24.99 9.27
C PHE A 59 18.43 -24.49 8.29
N VAL A 60 17.42 -23.78 8.81
CA VAL A 60 16.34 -23.18 8.03
C VAL A 60 16.30 -21.70 8.36
N VAL A 61 16.40 -20.86 7.34
CA VAL A 61 16.21 -19.41 7.47
C VAL A 61 15.09 -18.97 6.54
N SER A 62 14.20 -18.13 7.04
CA SER A 62 13.15 -17.49 6.24
C SER A 62 13.43 -16.00 6.09
N ALA A 63 13.33 -15.51 4.87
CA ALA A 63 13.38 -14.10 4.52
C ALA A 63 11.96 -13.59 4.27
N ASN A 64 11.63 -12.44 4.86
CA ASN A 64 10.41 -11.69 4.53
C ASN A 64 10.75 -10.69 3.43
N ASN A 65 10.36 -11.01 2.20
CA ASN A 65 10.64 -10.20 1.01
C ASN A 65 9.52 -9.17 0.76
N GLY A 66 8.59 -9.02 1.70
CA GLY A 66 7.50 -8.06 1.63
C GLY A 66 6.22 -8.67 1.07
N TYR A 67 5.55 -7.96 0.17
CA TYR A 67 4.27 -8.39 -0.42
C TYR A 67 4.22 -8.05 -1.91
N THR A 68 3.42 -8.80 -2.65
CA THR A 68 2.77 -8.31 -3.88
C THR A 68 1.31 -8.01 -3.56
N GLY A 69 0.62 -7.25 -4.39
CA GLY A 69 -0.82 -7.14 -4.22
C GLY A 69 -1.54 -6.40 -5.33
N GLU A 70 -2.84 -6.67 -5.41
CA GLU A 70 -3.75 -6.00 -6.34
C GLU A 70 -4.63 -5.01 -5.59
N LEU A 71 -4.53 -3.73 -5.97
CA LEU A 71 -5.45 -2.69 -5.55
C LEU A 71 -6.43 -2.42 -6.69
N GLU A 72 -7.69 -2.80 -6.48
CA GLU A 72 -8.77 -2.55 -7.42
C GLU A 72 -9.51 -1.28 -7.03
N MET A 73 -9.58 -0.35 -7.98
CA MET A 73 -10.21 0.96 -7.82
C MET A 73 -11.25 1.17 -8.94
N ALA A 74 -12.34 1.88 -8.65
CA ALA A 74 -13.32 2.25 -9.66
C ALA A 74 -12.70 3.11 -10.77
N LEU A 75 -11.82 4.04 -10.39
CA LEU A 75 -11.02 4.84 -11.31
C LEU A 75 -9.82 5.40 -10.54
N ILE A 76 -8.61 5.19 -11.03
CA ILE A 76 -7.41 5.79 -10.44
C ILE A 76 -7.27 7.22 -10.99
N PRO A 77 -7.11 8.25 -10.14
CA PRO A 77 -6.88 9.61 -10.62
C PRO A 77 -5.62 9.72 -11.47
N ASP A 78 -5.71 10.35 -12.64
CA ASP A 78 -4.59 10.43 -13.59
C ASP A 78 -3.34 11.13 -13.00
N ALA A 79 -3.53 12.14 -12.14
CA ALA A 79 -2.41 12.82 -11.46
C ALA A 79 -1.65 11.89 -10.50
N ILE A 80 -2.36 10.97 -9.84
CA ILE A 80 -1.76 9.97 -8.97
C ILE A 80 -1.03 8.92 -9.82
N LEU A 81 -1.69 8.43 -10.87
CA LEU A 81 -1.14 7.44 -11.77
C LEU A 81 0.13 7.94 -12.47
N ALA A 82 0.15 9.23 -12.81
CA ALA A 82 1.31 9.90 -13.39
C ALA A 82 2.55 9.76 -12.50
N ARG A 83 2.45 10.18 -11.24
CA ARG A 83 3.54 10.06 -10.27
C ARG A 83 3.94 8.60 -9.99
N MET A 84 2.95 7.73 -9.80
CA MET A 84 3.18 6.31 -9.53
C MET A 84 3.98 5.60 -10.61
N LEU A 85 3.85 6.01 -11.88
CA LEU A 85 4.45 5.33 -13.03
C LEU A 85 5.52 6.17 -13.74
N GLY A 86 5.80 7.39 -13.25
CA GLY A 86 6.70 8.33 -13.90
C GLY A 86 6.16 8.89 -15.23
N TRP A 87 4.84 8.88 -15.42
CA TRP A 87 4.20 9.48 -16.59
C TRP A 87 3.99 10.98 -16.37
N GLU A 88 3.69 11.69 -17.45
CA GLU A 88 3.51 13.14 -17.42
C GLU A 88 2.09 13.51 -17.86
N ILE A 89 1.59 14.65 -17.39
CA ILE A 89 0.37 15.26 -17.91
C ILE A 89 0.79 16.46 -18.75
N ASP A 90 0.48 16.44 -20.05
CA ASP A 90 0.84 17.53 -20.95
C ASP A 90 0.00 18.80 -20.69
N ASN A 91 0.31 19.88 -21.40
CA ASN A 91 -0.40 21.15 -21.27
C ASN A 91 -1.89 21.09 -21.68
N ASN A 92 -2.32 20.03 -22.34
CA ASN A 92 -3.71 19.79 -22.73
C ASN A 92 -4.44 18.89 -21.71
N GLY A 93 -3.76 18.41 -20.66
CA GLY A 93 -4.31 17.46 -19.69
C GLY A 93 -4.23 15.99 -20.15
N MET A 94 -3.46 15.68 -21.20
CA MET A 94 -3.25 14.32 -21.68
C MET A 94 -2.26 13.59 -20.78
N LEU A 95 -2.65 12.43 -20.24
CA LEU A 95 -1.74 11.52 -19.56
C LEU A 95 -0.84 10.82 -20.60
N VAL A 96 0.45 11.09 -20.54
CA VAL A 96 1.47 10.61 -21.49
C VAL A 96 2.41 9.65 -20.79
N GLU A 97 2.44 8.42 -21.29
CA GLU A 97 3.47 7.47 -20.90
C GLU A 97 4.85 7.95 -21.38
N VAL A 98 5.72 8.28 -20.44
CA VAL A 98 7.11 8.65 -20.71
C VAL A 98 8.00 7.44 -20.51
N THR A 99 8.73 7.05 -21.55
CA THR A 99 9.55 5.81 -21.52
C THR A 99 10.69 5.86 -20.51
N ASN A 100 11.20 7.05 -20.22
CA ASN A 100 12.27 7.30 -19.26
C ASN A 100 11.74 7.91 -17.96
N GLY A 101 10.42 7.82 -17.74
CA GLY A 101 9.78 8.21 -16.50
C GLY A 101 10.40 7.47 -15.31
N ILE A 102 10.55 8.16 -14.19
CA ILE A 102 11.03 7.57 -12.94
C ILE A 102 9.81 7.40 -12.03
N PRO A 103 9.32 6.15 -11.81
CA PRO A 103 8.21 5.89 -10.91
C PRO A 103 8.53 6.31 -9.48
N GLU A 104 7.61 7.03 -8.84
CA GLU A 104 7.75 7.40 -7.43
C GLU A 104 7.26 6.27 -6.51
N LYS A 105 8.02 5.99 -5.45
CA LYS A 105 7.60 5.10 -4.36
C LYS A 105 6.65 5.83 -3.42
N PHE A 106 5.77 5.07 -2.77
CA PHE A 106 4.75 5.63 -1.90
C PHE A 106 4.37 4.69 -0.76
N ALA A 107 3.74 5.23 0.29
CA ALA A 107 3.00 4.44 1.26
C ALA A 107 1.54 4.29 0.83
N LEU A 108 0.99 3.08 0.95
CA LEU A 108 -0.43 2.80 0.79
C LEU A 108 -1.09 2.72 2.16
N LEU A 109 -2.11 3.54 2.40
CA LEU A 109 -2.86 3.58 3.64
C LEU A 109 -4.32 3.20 3.37
N GLY A 110 -4.97 2.57 4.34
CA GLY A 110 -6.39 2.26 4.22
C GLY A 110 -7.04 1.91 5.54
N GLN A 111 -8.36 1.78 5.51
CA GLN A 111 -9.18 1.35 6.63
C GLN A 111 -9.99 0.11 6.25
N ILE A 112 -10.06 -0.84 7.17
CA ILE A 112 -11.00 -1.97 7.12
C ILE A 112 -11.97 -1.78 8.29
N GLN A 113 -13.27 -1.89 8.02
CA GLN A 113 -14.26 -1.88 9.09
C GLN A 113 -14.19 -3.19 9.90
N GLY A 114 -14.45 -3.08 11.20
CA GLY A 114 -14.66 -4.21 12.09
C GLY A 114 -16.06 -4.16 12.66
N ASP A 115 -16.55 -5.29 13.19
CA ASP A 115 -17.86 -5.32 13.86
C ASP A 115 -17.93 -4.42 15.10
N GLN A 116 -16.78 -4.07 15.69
CA GLN A 116 -16.71 -3.16 16.83
C GLN A 116 -15.79 -1.96 16.64
N LYS A 117 -14.65 -2.16 15.98
CA LYS A 117 -13.62 -1.15 15.79
C LYS A 117 -13.03 -1.22 14.40
N ASN A 118 -12.87 -0.08 13.76
CA ASN A 118 -12.17 -0.03 12.48
C ASN A 118 -10.67 -0.23 12.69
N ARG A 119 -10.06 -1.01 11.80
CA ARG A 119 -8.62 -1.18 11.70
C ARG A 119 -8.09 -0.30 10.58
N ARG A 120 -6.93 0.32 10.79
CA ARG A 120 -6.21 1.05 9.74
C ARG A 120 -4.90 0.35 9.46
N PHE A 121 -4.49 0.35 8.21
CA PHE A 121 -3.25 -0.29 7.78
C PHE A 121 -2.41 0.66 6.94
N VAL A 122 -1.11 0.43 6.95
CA VAL A 122 -0.12 1.10 6.10
C VAL A 122 0.86 0.07 5.55
N TYR A 123 1.17 0.18 4.27
CA TYR A 123 2.32 -0.45 3.63
C TYR A 123 3.28 0.67 3.22
N TYR A 124 4.55 0.57 3.63
CA TYR A 124 5.45 1.74 3.66
C TYR A 124 6.19 2.01 2.34
N ASP A 125 6.64 0.96 1.65
CA ASP A 125 7.45 1.08 0.43
C ASP A 125 6.78 0.34 -0.73
N CYS A 126 5.71 0.94 -1.25
CA CYS A 126 4.97 0.45 -2.40
C CYS A 126 5.54 1.01 -3.70
N GLN A 127 5.70 0.13 -4.68
CA GLN A 127 5.97 0.47 -6.06
C GLN A 127 4.85 -0.08 -6.94
N ALA A 128 4.24 0.81 -7.73
CA ALA A 128 3.20 0.43 -8.67
C ALA A 128 3.81 -0.06 -9.99
N SER A 129 3.14 -1.04 -10.58
CA SER A 129 3.35 -1.45 -11.96
C SER A 129 2.23 -0.91 -12.83
N ARG A 130 2.49 -0.82 -14.13
CA ARG A 130 1.50 -0.39 -15.13
C ARG A 130 0.18 -1.18 -14.94
N PRO A 131 -0.96 -0.51 -14.72
CA PRO A 131 -2.23 -1.19 -14.52
C PRO A 131 -2.71 -1.80 -15.85
N ALA A 132 -3.40 -2.93 -15.75
CA ALA A 132 -4.21 -3.42 -16.85
C ALA A 132 -5.50 -2.58 -16.87
N LYS A 133 -5.76 -1.87 -17.98
CA LYS A 133 -7.04 -1.18 -18.19
C LYS A 133 -7.85 -1.96 -19.22
N GLU A 134 -8.92 -2.58 -18.76
CA GLU A 134 -9.92 -3.14 -19.65
C GLU A 134 -10.87 -2.04 -20.11
N ARG A 135 -11.15 -1.98 -21.42
CA ARG A 135 -12.08 -1.02 -22.02
C ARG A 135 -13.13 -1.81 -22.78
N THR A 136 -14.31 -1.94 -22.20
CA THR A 136 -15.44 -2.65 -22.81
C THR A 136 -16.49 -1.67 -23.30
N THR A 137 -17.23 -2.04 -24.35
CA THR A 137 -18.42 -1.30 -24.78
C THR A 137 -19.58 -1.56 -23.82
N LYS A 138 -20.48 -0.58 -23.65
CA LYS A 138 -21.70 -0.78 -22.87
C LYS A 138 -22.56 -1.93 -23.43
N GLY A 139 -22.99 -2.85 -22.56
CA GLY A 139 -24.01 -3.86 -22.84
C GLY A 139 -25.44 -3.39 -22.52
N GLU A 140 -26.38 -4.32 -22.39
CA GLU A 140 -27.76 -3.99 -21.98
C GLU A 140 -27.81 -3.38 -20.55
N SER A 141 -26.93 -3.87 -19.67
CA SER A 141 -26.62 -3.29 -18.36
C SER A 141 -25.36 -2.41 -18.40
N VAL A 142 -25.31 -1.40 -17.53
CA VAL A 142 -24.09 -0.64 -17.29
C VAL A 142 -23.19 -1.47 -16.38
N GLU A 143 -22.16 -2.09 -16.96
CA GLU A 143 -21.06 -2.71 -16.22
C GLU A 143 -19.97 -1.65 -15.99
N VAL A 144 -19.57 -1.48 -14.73
CA VAL A 144 -18.50 -0.54 -14.38
C VAL A 144 -17.18 -1.28 -14.47
N ALA A 145 -16.36 -0.93 -15.46
CA ALA A 145 -14.97 -1.39 -15.53
C ALA A 145 -14.16 -0.74 -14.40
N THR A 146 -13.34 -1.54 -13.71
CA THR A 146 -12.43 -1.09 -12.65
C THR A 146 -11.00 -1.04 -13.15
N ASP A 147 -10.17 -0.24 -12.50
CA ASP A 147 -8.73 -0.21 -12.70
C ASP A 147 -8.06 -1.14 -11.67
N VAL A 148 -7.22 -2.06 -12.14
CA VAL A 148 -6.42 -2.94 -11.27
C VAL A 148 -4.96 -2.49 -11.27
N LEU A 149 -4.48 -2.06 -10.10
CA LEU A 149 -3.10 -1.65 -9.88
C LEU A 149 -2.32 -2.75 -9.17
N ASN A 150 -1.31 -3.28 -9.86
CA ASN A 150 -0.38 -4.24 -9.29
C ASN A 150 0.71 -3.51 -8.50
N LEU A 151 0.91 -3.91 -7.24
CA LEU A 151 1.87 -3.33 -6.32
C LEU A 151 2.91 -4.36 -5.89
N THR A 152 4.16 -3.93 -5.80
CA THR A 152 5.21 -4.61 -5.04
C THR A 152 5.49 -3.78 -3.80
N ILE A 153 5.40 -4.41 -2.62
CA ILE A 153 5.76 -3.79 -1.34
C ILE A 153 7.07 -4.38 -0.86
N SER A 154 8.08 -3.54 -0.73
CA SER A 154 9.41 -3.94 -0.27
C SER A 154 9.58 -3.66 1.23
N PRO A 155 10.47 -4.40 1.92
CA PRO A 155 10.86 -4.04 3.28
C PRO A 155 11.66 -2.73 3.32
N ILE A 156 11.44 -1.94 4.38
CA ILE A 156 12.10 -0.66 4.63
C ILE A 156 12.63 -0.62 6.07
N GLU A 157 13.75 0.06 6.31
CA GLU A 157 14.24 0.32 7.66
C GLU A 157 13.52 1.53 8.27
N LEU A 158 12.80 1.30 9.37
CA LEU A 158 12.21 2.36 10.20
C LEU A 158 12.57 2.09 11.66
N ASP A 159 13.09 3.12 12.32
CA ASP A 159 13.46 3.06 13.75
C ASP A 159 14.37 1.85 14.09
N GLY A 160 15.38 1.63 13.24
CA GLY A 160 16.37 0.56 13.39
C GLY A 160 15.83 -0.86 13.15
N LYS A 161 14.60 -1.02 12.64
CA LYS A 161 14.05 -2.33 12.26
C LYS A 161 13.56 -2.34 10.83
N THR A 162 13.81 -3.45 10.14
CA THR A 162 13.22 -3.73 8.84
C THR A 162 11.75 -4.09 9.01
N VAL A 163 10.87 -3.25 8.45
CA VAL A 163 9.42 -3.39 8.50
C VAL A 163 8.82 -3.32 7.10
N VAL A 164 7.60 -3.81 6.94
CA VAL A 164 6.90 -3.85 5.65
C VAL A 164 5.54 -3.16 5.74
N LYS A 165 4.81 -3.44 6.81
CA LYS A 165 3.46 -2.91 7.06
C LYS A 165 3.23 -2.61 8.53
N GLY A 166 2.21 -1.81 8.81
CA GLY A 166 1.67 -1.56 10.14
C GLY A 166 0.15 -1.68 10.14
N ASP A 167 -0.40 -2.17 11.25
CA ASP A 167 -1.83 -2.27 11.50
C ASP A 167 -2.14 -1.61 12.85
N ILE A 168 -3.15 -0.76 12.93
CA ILE A 168 -3.58 -0.10 14.17
C ILE A 168 -5.09 -0.16 14.34
N GLU A 169 -5.53 -0.51 15.55
CA GLU A 169 -6.92 -0.43 15.99
C GLU A 169 -7.04 0.59 17.12
N LEU A 170 -8.19 1.26 17.20
CA LEU A 170 -8.42 2.27 18.22
C LEU A 170 -8.42 1.67 19.63
N SER A 171 -7.57 2.22 20.49
CA SER A 171 -7.44 1.90 21.91
C SER A 171 -7.47 3.18 22.75
N ALA A 172 -7.58 3.02 24.07
CA ALA A 172 -7.58 4.15 25.00
C ALA A 172 -6.24 4.92 25.00
N THR A 173 -5.14 4.29 24.58
CA THR A 173 -3.79 4.87 24.67
C THR A 173 -3.26 5.39 23.34
N ASN A 174 -3.91 5.07 22.21
CA ASN A 174 -3.41 5.40 20.88
C ASN A 174 -4.31 6.37 20.08
N ALA A 175 -5.30 6.98 20.72
CA ALA A 175 -6.29 7.82 20.04
C ALA A 175 -5.68 8.94 19.18
N THR A 176 -4.59 9.57 19.65
CA THR A 176 -3.88 10.61 18.89
C THR A 176 -3.27 10.06 17.60
N ALA A 177 -2.50 8.96 17.69
CA ALA A 177 -1.89 8.31 16.54
C ALA A 177 -2.94 7.75 15.58
N TYR A 178 -3.99 7.12 16.14
CA TYR A 178 -5.10 6.61 15.36
C TYR A 178 -5.80 7.73 14.58
N ASN A 179 -6.18 8.83 15.22
CA ASN A 179 -6.90 9.92 14.57
C ASN A 179 -6.05 10.65 13.52
N GLY A 180 -4.74 10.81 13.75
CA GLY A 180 -3.80 11.42 12.81
C GLY A 180 -3.36 10.54 11.65
N PHE A 181 -3.82 9.29 11.56
CA PHE A 181 -3.34 8.29 10.59
C PHE A 181 -3.45 8.69 9.12
N PHE A 182 -4.44 9.52 8.76
CA PHE A 182 -4.62 10.03 7.39
C PHE A 182 -4.12 11.48 7.23
N THR A 183 -3.47 12.04 8.26
CA THR A 183 -2.84 13.36 8.22
C THR A 183 -1.35 13.25 7.93
N ASN A 184 -0.69 12.25 8.51
CA ASN A 184 0.70 11.91 8.25
C ASN A 184 0.85 10.38 8.27
N VAL A 185 1.82 9.86 7.51
CA VAL A 185 2.12 8.42 7.55
C VAL A 185 2.64 8.05 8.95
N LEU A 186 1.86 7.22 9.65
CA LEU A 186 2.24 6.74 10.98
C LEU A 186 3.37 5.71 10.85
N THR A 187 4.54 6.02 11.39
CA THR A 187 5.68 5.11 11.48
C THR A 187 5.73 4.40 12.84
N PRO A 188 6.29 3.19 12.92
CA PRO A 188 6.42 2.49 14.18
C PRO A 188 7.54 3.12 15.03
N THR A 189 7.31 3.18 16.34
CA THR A 189 8.35 3.49 17.33
C THR A 189 8.53 2.27 18.23
N PHE A 190 9.73 1.72 18.28
CA PHE A 190 10.07 0.62 19.16
C PHE A 190 10.68 1.21 20.44
N GLY A 191 10.07 0.92 21.59
CA GLY A 191 10.61 1.38 22.87
C GLY A 191 12.06 0.93 23.06
N GLY A 192 12.91 1.84 23.54
CA GLY A 192 14.28 1.56 23.98
C GLY A 192 14.32 0.86 25.32
#